data_AF-A0A0P9RQN9-F1
#
_entry.id   AF-A0A0P9RQN9-F1
#
_cell.length_a   1.000
_cell.length_b   1.000
_cell.length_c   1.000
_cell.angle_alpha   90.00
_cell.angle_beta   90.00
_cell.angle_gamma   90.00
#
_symmetry.space_group_name_H-M   'P 1'
#
loop_
_entity.id
_entity.type
_entity.pdbx_description
1 polymer ?
#
loop_
_entity_poly.entity_id
_entity_poly.type
_entity_poly.pdbx_seq_one_letter_code
_entity_poly.pdbx_strand_id
1 'polypeptide(L)' 'MVRRRALAAGIKTQIGNHTFRATGITAYLKNGGTLENAAAMANHASTRTTQLYDRRRDDISLDEVERIYL' A
#
# COMPACT_ATOMS: atom_id res chain seq x y z
N MET A 1 -17.08 11.68 -0.97
CA MET A 1 -16.60 11.82 -2.37
C MET A 1 -16.12 10.47 -2.93
N VAL A 2 -15.09 9.81 -2.37
CA VAL A 2 -14.56 8.51 -2.88
C VAL A 2 -15.59 7.37 -2.82
N ARG A 3 -16.24 7.13 -1.68
CA ARG A 3 -17.23 6.04 -1.52
C ARG A 3 -18.36 6.07 -2.55
N ARG A 4 -18.88 7.26 -2.89
CA ARG A 4 -19.94 7.42 -3.91
C ARG A 4 -19.45 6.99 -5.30
N ARG A 5 -18.21 7.36 -5.65
CA ARG A 5 -17.59 6.97 -6.94
C ARG A 5 -17.26 5.48 -7.00
N ALA A 6 -16.79 4.92 -5.89
CA ALA A 6 -16.56 3.47 -5.78
C ALA A 6 -17.83 2.67 -6.05
N LEU A 7 -18.95 3.12 -5.49
CA LEU A 7 -20.26 2.48 -5.65
C LEU A 7 -20.75 2.59 -7.10
N ALA A 8 -20.59 3.75 -7.74
CA ALA A 8 -20.89 3.94 -9.17
C ALA A 8 -20.00 3.07 -10.09
N ALA A 9 -18.76 2.79 -9.68
CA ALA A 9 -17.82 1.91 -10.39
C ALA A 9 -18.02 0.41 -10.07
N GLY A 10 -19.03 0.03 -9.29
CA GLY A 10 -19.29 -1.36 -8.92
C GLY A 10 -18.31 -1.96 -7.92
N ILE A 11 -17.47 -1.14 -7.28
CA ILE A 11 -16.51 -1.61 -6.26
C ILE A 11 -17.27 -1.87 -4.95
N LYS A 12 -17.46 -3.15 -4.62
CA LYS A 12 -18.15 -3.59 -3.41
C LYS A 12 -17.30 -3.41 -2.14
N THR A 13 -15.98 -3.48 -2.28
CA THR A 13 -15.04 -3.26 -1.17
C THR A 13 -15.15 -1.82 -0.67
N GLN A 14 -15.22 -1.62 0.64
CA GLN A 14 -15.22 -0.28 1.21
C GLN A 14 -13.87 0.39 1.00
N ILE A 15 -13.82 1.38 0.10
CA ILE A 15 -12.62 2.18 -0.16
C ILE A 15 -12.84 3.64 0.21
N GLY A 16 -11.75 4.31 0.58
CA GLY A 16 -11.75 5.72 0.94
C GLY A 16 -10.38 6.36 0.79
N ASN A 17 -10.26 7.60 1.26
CA ASN A 17 -9.01 8.37 1.16
C ASN A 17 -7.83 7.63 1.82
N HIS A 18 -8.05 6.97 2.96
CA HIS A 18 -7.03 6.15 3.61
C HIS A 18 -6.59 4.96 2.76
N THR A 19 -7.53 4.28 2.09
CA THR A 19 -7.21 3.20 1.15
C THR A 19 -6.34 3.72 0.01
N PHE A 20 -6.69 4.87 -0.58
CA PHE A 20 -5.90 5.47 -1.66
C PHE A 20 -4.51 5.88 -1.23
N ARG A 21 -4.38 6.46 -0.02
CA ARG A 21 -3.06 6.77 0.57
C ARG A 21 -2.21 5.51 0.71
N ALA A 22 -2.79 4.43 1.25
CA ALA A 22 -2.10 3.15 1.38
C ALA A 22 -1.69 2.61 0.00
N THR A 23 -2.62 2.55 -0.97
CA THR A 23 -2.34 2.07 -2.33
C THR A 23 -1.23 2.89 -3.01
N GLY A 24 -1.26 4.22 -2.89
CA GLY A 24 -0.24 5.09 -3.48
C GLY A 24 1.15 4.89 -2.88
N ILE A 25 1.24 4.81 -1.54
CA ILE A 25 2.51 4.51 -0.84
C ILE A 25 3.04 3.13 -1.27
N THR A 26 2.20 2.11 -1.24
CA THR A 26 2.59 0.75 -1.66
C THR A 26 3.06 0.71 -3.10
N ALA A 27 2.33 1.33 -4.03
CA ALA A 27 2.69 1.37 -5.44
C ALA A 27 4.03 2.09 -5.66
N TYR A 28 4.26 3.21 -4.99
CA TYR A 28 5.54 3.93 -5.07
C TYR A 28 6.71 3.05 -4.60
N LEU A 29 6.55 2.38 -3.45
CA LEU A 29 7.59 1.51 -2.89
C LEU A 29 7.84 0.27 -3.77
N LYS A 30 6.79 -0.36 -4.31
CA LYS A 30 6.93 -1.50 -5.24
C LYS A 30 7.68 -1.12 -6.53
N ASN A 31 7.59 0.14 -6.95
CA ASN A 31 8.31 0.67 -8.12
C ASN A 31 9.70 1.23 -7.78
N GLY A 32 10.33 0.77 -6.70
CA GLY A 32 11.71 1.15 -6.34
C GLY A 32 11.83 2.48 -5.58
N GLY A 33 10.71 3.09 -5.20
CA GLY A 33 10.71 4.27 -4.34
C GLY A 33 11.26 4.00 -2.94
N THR A 34 11.77 5.05 -2.28
CA THR A 34 12.33 4.96 -0.92
C THR A 34 11.27 5.25 0.15
N LEU A 35 11.48 4.74 1.36
CA LEU A 35 10.57 4.96 2.50
C LEU A 35 10.55 6.43 2.93
N GLU A 36 11.67 7.12 2.80
CA GLU A 36 11.87 8.53 3.14
C GLU A 36 11.05 9.42 2.19
N ASN A 37 11.12 9.17 0.88
CA ASN A 37 10.35 9.92 -0.10
C ASN A 37 8.85 9.63 0.03
N ALA A 38 8.48 8.36 0.27
CA ALA A 38 7.09 8.02 0.53
C ALA A 38 6.55 8.71 1.80
N ALA A 39 7.36 8.84 2.85
CA ALA A 39 7.02 9.58 4.06
C ALA A 39 6.84 11.07 3.79
N ALA A 40 7.74 11.68 3.02
CA ALA A 40 7.65 13.08 2.61
C ALA A 40 6.38 13.35 1.77
N MET A 41 6.12 12.51 0.76
CA MET A 41 4.91 12.59 -0.08
C MET A 41 3.63 12.46 0.75
N ALA A 42 3.64 11.60 1.77
CA ALA A 42 2.51 11.41 2.67
C ALA A 42 2.43 12.48 3.77
N ASN A 43 3.42 13.37 3.91
CA ASN A 43 3.56 14.29 5.04
C ASN A 43 3.55 13.56 6.40
N HIS A 44 4.31 12.47 6.51
CA HIS A 44 4.55 11.78 7.78
C HIS A 44 5.77 12.38 8.49
N ALA A 45 5.63 12.68 9.78
CA ALA A 45 6.74 13.15 10.61
C ALA A 45 7.84 12.10 10.84
N SER A 46 7.54 10.82 10.60
CA SER A 46 8.49 9.72 10.75
C SER A 46 8.24 8.67 9.68
N THR A 47 9.32 8.08 9.15
CA THR A 47 9.24 6.92 8.26
C THR A 47 8.57 5.71 8.91
N ARG A 48 8.55 5.63 10.26
CA ARG A 48 7.86 4.59 11.02
C ARG A 48 6.36 4.53 10.69
N THR A 49 5.71 5.68 10.47
CA THR A 49 4.30 5.70 10.07
C THR A 49 4.11 5.20 8.63
N THR A 50 5.08 5.44 7.74
CA THR A 50 5.07 4.91 6.37
C THR A 50 5.34 3.40 6.34
N GLN A 51 6.18 2.88 7.23
CA GLN A 51 6.52 1.45 7.29
C GLN A 51 5.28 0.56 7.52
N LEU A 52 4.24 1.06 8.21
CA LEU A 52 2.96 0.34 8.35
C LEU A 52 2.26 0.07 7.01
N TYR A 53 2.60 0.83 5.98
CA TYR A 53 2.09 0.69 4.62
C TYR A 53 3.07 -0.05 3.69
N ASP A 54 4.29 -0.38 4.13
CA ASP A 54 5.25 -1.12 3.29
C ASP A 54 4.86 -2.60 3.22
N ARG A 55 4.11 -2.94 2.16
CA ARG A 55 3.63 -4.30 1.91
C ARG A 55 4.57 -5.12 1.01
N ARG A 56 5.79 -4.64 0.70
CA ARG A 56 6.74 -5.40 -0.13
C ARG A 56 7.13 -6.75 0.49
N ARG A 57 7.06 -6.83 1.83
CA ARG A 57 7.34 -8.06 2.58
C ARG A 57 6.25 -9.12 2.43
N ASP A 58 5.03 -8.74 2.11
CA ASP A 58 3.94 -9.69 1.88
C ASP A 58 4.21 -10.54 0.63
N ASP A 59 4.71 -9.91 -0.45
CA ASP A 59 5.06 -10.59 -1.70
C ASP A 59 6.19 -11.62 -1.48
N ILE A 60 7.17 -11.30 -0.62
CA ILE A 60 8.28 -12.20 -0.27
C ILE A 60 7.77 -13.44 0.47
N SER A 61 6.80 -13.27 1.38
CA SER A 61 6.27 -14.39 2.17
C SER A 61 5.54 -15.44 1.33
N LEU A 62 4.94 -15.07 0.19
CA LEU A 62 4.29 -16.02 -0.71
C LEU A 62 5.33 -16.90 -1.42
N ASP A 63 6.39 -16.30 -1.99
CA ASP A 63 7.50 -17.04 -2.64
C ASP A 63 8.23 -17.96 -1.65
N GLU A 64 8.47 -17.50 -0.42
CA GLU A 64 9.12 -18.32 0.61
C GLU A 64 8.28 -19.54 1.01
N VAL A 65 6.96 -19.41 1.10
CA VAL A 65 6.04 -20.52 1.40
C VAL A 65 5.96 -21.51 0.24
N GLU A 66 5.93 -21.03 -1.00
CA GLU A 66 5.90 -21.89 -2.19
C GLU A 66 7.16 -22.76 -2.33
N ARG A 67 8.32 -22.31 -1.84
CA ARG A 67 9.57 -23.11 -1.81
C ARG A 67 9.56 -24.27 -0.83
N ILE A 68 8.75 -24.21 0.25
CA ILE A 68 8.67 -25.29 1.26
C ILE A 68 7.89 -26.49 0.72
N TYR A 69 7.06 -26.29 -0.31
CA TYR A 69 6.19 -27.30 -0.90
C TYR A 69 6.85 -28.14 -2.01
N LEU A 70 8.12 -27.87 -2.37
CA LEU A 70 8.91 -28.61 -3.36
C LEU A 70 10.01 -29.44 -2.69
#